data_AF-A0A929I3R2-F1
#
_entry.id   AF-A0A929I3R2-F1
#
_cell.length_a   1.000
_cell.length_b   1.000
_cell.length_c   1.000
_cell.angle_alpha   90.00
_cell.angle_beta   90.00
_cell.angle_gamma   90.00
#
_symmetry.space_group_name_H-M   'P 1'
#
loop_
_entity.id
_entity.type
_entity.pdbx_description
1 polymer ?
#
loop_
_entity_poly.entity_id
_entity_poly.type
_entity_poly.pdbx_seq_one_letter_code
_entity_poly.pdbx_strand_id
1 'polypeptide(L)'
;MAGFAFDSDFKLFYLIIPVTISMTILARNLVNGYIGRAFIALRESEVAAQTIGIDLAKYKTIAFAISAFYTGVAGGLFAYLITFLSPDAFTIELSMDFIAMIVIGGMGSILGSIIGAVILTGMQQILAGLLDLQILIFGLSLIIFMIFMPGGISRMLFNLKARFVKN
;
A
#
# COMPACT_ATOMS: atom_id res chain seq x y z
N MET A 1 -0.48 -30.79 18.61
CA MET A 1 -1.54 -29.80 18.32
C MET A 1 -1.22 -28.55 19.12
N ALA A 2 -0.44 -27.62 18.57
CA ALA A 2 0.02 -26.44 19.29
C ALA A 2 -1.09 -25.38 19.28
N GLY A 3 -1.95 -25.43 20.31
CA GLY A 3 -2.96 -24.41 20.57
C GLY A 3 -2.32 -23.15 21.13
N PHE A 4 -1.83 -22.27 20.26
CA PHE A 4 -1.53 -20.90 20.63
C PHE A 4 -2.83 -20.09 20.52
N ALA A 5 -3.51 -19.90 21.65
CA ALA A 5 -4.54 -18.88 21.75
C ALA A 5 -3.85 -17.50 21.67
N PHE A 6 -4.08 -16.76 20.57
CA PHE A 6 -3.61 -15.39 20.41
C PHE A 6 -4.54 -14.42 21.15
N ASP A 7 -4.59 -14.57 22.46
CA ASP A 7 -5.56 -13.89 23.34
C ASP A 7 -5.04 -12.53 23.85
N SER A 8 -4.11 -11.89 23.13
CA SER A 8 -3.48 -10.65 23.58
C SER A 8 -2.91 -9.85 22.40
N ASP A 9 -3.21 -8.55 22.33
CA ASP A 9 -2.81 -7.62 21.26
C ASP A 9 -1.32 -7.72 20.91
N PHE A 10 -0.48 -7.99 21.90
CA PHE A 10 0.96 -8.18 21.73
C PHE A 10 1.33 -9.42 20.89
N LYS A 11 0.57 -10.52 20.99
CA LYS A 11 0.81 -11.74 20.19
C LYS A 11 0.38 -11.55 18.74
N LEU A 12 -0.70 -10.81 18.53
CA LEU A 12 -1.18 -10.43 17.20
C LEU A 12 -0.17 -9.53 16.49
N PHE A 13 0.39 -8.56 17.19
CA PHE A 13 1.49 -7.74 16.68
C PHE A 13 2.69 -8.58 16.25
N TYR A 14 3.06 -9.59 17.07
CA TYR A 14 4.18 -10.49 16.77
C TYR A 14 3.93 -11.38 15.54
N LEU A 15 2.68 -11.58 15.13
CA LEU A 15 2.31 -12.30 13.92
C LEU A 15 2.24 -11.38 12.70
N ILE A 16 1.67 -10.17 12.84
CA ILE A 16 1.47 -9.23 11.73
C ILE A 16 2.80 -8.67 11.20
N ILE A 17 3.76 -8.36 12.07
CA ILE A 17 5.06 -7.80 11.66
C ILE A 17 5.85 -8.74 10.73
N PRO A 18 6.12 -10.00 11.09
CA PRO A 18 6.87 -10.90 10.21
C PRO A 18 6.13 -11.16 8.89
N VAL A 19 4.79 -11.26 8.91
CA VAL A 19 4.00 -11.39 7.67
C VAL A 19 4.17 -10.15 6.80
N THR A 20 4.03 -8.95 7.35
CA THR A 20 4.22 -7.68 6.64
C THR A 20 5.64 -7.57 6.06
N ILE A 21 6.67 -7.94 6.82
CA ILE A 21 8.06 -7.94 6.35
C ILE A 21 8.22 -8.94 5.19
N SER A 22 7.71 -10.16 5.33
CA SER A 22 7.79 -11.18 4.28
C SER A 22 7.09 -10.73 3.00
N MET A 23 5.91 -10.13 3.10
CA MET A 23 5.16 -9.57 1.97
C MET A 23 5.90 -8.41 1.33
N THR A 24 6.53 -7.55 2.12
CA THR A 24 7.35 -6.45 1.61
C THR A 24 8.56 -6.97 0.81
N ILE A 25 9.22 -8.03 1.28
CA ILE A 25 10.34 -8.67 0.58
C ILE A 25 9.85 -9.31 -0.73
N LEU A 26 8.72 -10.02 -0.69
CA LEU A 26 8.11 -10.61 -1.89
C LEU A 26 7.75 -9.54 -2.93
N ALA A 27 7.16 -8.43 -2.51
CA ALA A 27 6.83 -7.31 -3.39
C ALA A 27 8.08 -6.73 -4.02
N ARG A 28 9.15 -6.56 -3.23
CA ARG A 28 10.43 -6.05 -3.72
C ARG A 28 11.06 -6.97 -4.76
N ASN A 29 11.03 -8.28 -4.52
CA ASN A 29 11.55 -9.26 -5.47
C ASN A 29 10.74 -9.30 -6.77
N LEU A 30 9.41 -9.20 -6.67
CA LEU A 30 8.51 -9.14 -7.81
C LEU A 30 8.77 -7.92 -8.70
N VAL A 31 8.85 -6.73 -8.09
CA VAL A 31 9.06 -5.45 -8.81
C VAL A 31 10.44 -5.40 -9.48
N ASN A 32 11.47 -5.95 -8.84
CA ASN A 32 12.82 -6.03 -9.44
C ASN A 32 12.98 -7.16 -10.46
N GLY A 33 12.04 -8.11 -10.49
CA GLY A 33 12.04 -9.25 -11.39
C GLY A 33 11.60 -8.92 -12.81
N TYR A 34 11.54 -9.96 -13.65
CA TYR A 34 11.06 -9.86 -15.04
C TYR A 34 9.58 -9.43 -15.11
N ILE A 35 8.74 -9.95 -14.20
CA ILE A 35 7.32 -9.61 -14.12
C ILE A 35 7.13 -8.11 -13.82
N GLY A 36 7.90 -7.56 -12.86
CA GLY A 36 7.85 -6.14 -12.54
C GLY A 36 8.21 -5.24 -13.72
N ARG A 37 9.24 -5.61 -14.50
CA ARG A 37 9.58 -4.87 -15.73
C ARG A 37 8.46 -4.89 -16.77
N ALA A 38 7.78 -6.03 -16.93
CA ALA A 38 6.63 -6.13 -17.81
C ALA A 38 5.44 -5.26 -17.34
N PHE A 39 5.21 -5.16 -16.02
CA PHE A 39 4.20 -4.26 -15.48
C PHE A 39 4.52 -2.78 -15.70
N ILE A 40 5.79 -2.39 -15.60
CA ILE A 40 6.21 -1.02 -15.90
C ILE A 40 5.94 -0.71 -17.38
N ALA A 41 6.32 -1.60 -18.29
CA ALA A 41 6.04 -1.42 -19.72
C ALA A 41 4.54 -1.32 -20.02
N LEU A 42 3.74 -2.20 -19.41
CA LEU A 42 2.28 -2.20 -19.53
C LEU A 42 1.65 -0.89 -19.04
N ARG A 43 2.17 -0.33 -17.94
CA ARG A 43 1.70 0.93 -17.34
C ARG A 43 1.98 2.15 -18.23
N GLU A 44 3.12 2.17 -18.94
CA GLU A 44 3.48 3.30 -19.80
C GLU A 44 2.69 3.29 -21.12
N SER A 45 2.56 2.13 -21.77
CA SER A 45 1.72 1.98 -22.96
C SER A 45 1.43 0.51 -23.26
N GLU A 46 0.16 0.12 -23.19
CA GLU A 46 -0.28 -1.23 -23.56
C GLU A 46 0.03 -1.57 -25.03
N VAL A 47 -0.07 -0.58 -25.91
CA VAL A 47 0.23 -0.76 -27.34
C VAL A 47 1.71 -1.01 -27.55
N ALA A 48 2.59 -0.25 -26.88
CA ALA A 48 4.03 -0.44 -26.99
C ALA A 48 4.50 -1.73 -26.31
N ALA A 49 3.86 -2.15 -25.23
CA ALA A 49 4.15 -3.42 -24.58
C ALA A 49 3.86 -4.61 -25.52
N GLN A 50 2.76 -4.57 -26.27
CA GLN A 50 2.42 -5.61 -27.25
C GLN A 50 3.44 -5.72 -28.38
N THR A 51 3.97 -4.60 -28.88
CA THR A 51 4.93 -4.63 -30.01
C THR A 51 6.27 -5.28 -29.64
N ILE A 52 6.65 -5.26 -28.35
CA ILE A 52 7.84 -5.95 -27.83
C ILE A 52 7.54 -7.37 -27.30
N GLY A 53 6.35 -7.91 -27.59
CA GLY A 53 5.97 -9.30 -27.30
C GLY A 53 5.43 -9.55 -25.89
N ILE A 54 4.97 -8.51 -25.17
CA ILE A 54 4.32 -8.69 -23.86
C ILE A 54 2.84 -9.03 -24.07
N ASP A 55 2.43 -10.21 -23.59
CA ASP A 55 1.03 -10.65 -23.59
C ASP A 55 0.23 -9.89 -22.51
N LEU A 56 -0.58 -8.92 -22.94
CA LEU A 56 -1.36 -8.08 -22.03
C LEU A 56 -2.32 -8.89 -21.17
N ALA A 57 -3.00 -9.89 -21.75
CA ALA A 57 -4.02 -10.65 -21.03
C ALA A 57 -3.35 -11.43 -19.90
N LYS A 58 -2.26 -12.13 -20.20
CA LYS A 58 -1.47 -12.87 -19.21
C LYS A 58 -0.98 -11.96 -18.08
N TYR A 59 -0.37 -10.82 -18.40
CA TYR A 59 0.17 -9.93 -17.37
C TYR A 59 -0.92 -9.21 -16.56
N LYS A 60 -2.06 -8.87 -17.14
CA LYS A 60 -3.22 -8.35 -16.39
C LYS A 60 -3.78 -9.40 -15.43
N THR A 61 -3.89 -10.66 -15.84
CA THR A 61 -4.31 -11.76 -14.96
C THR A 61 -3.32 -12.00 -13.83
N ILE A 62 -2.01 -11.97 -14.12
CA ILE A 62 -0.98 -12.08 -13.07
C ILE A 62 -1.07 -10.90 -12.09
N ALA A 63 -1.24 -9.67 -12.58
CA ALA A 63 -1.41 -8.50 -11.73
C ALA A 63 -2.64 -8.66 -10.81
N PHE A 64 -3.78 -9.10 -11.35
CA PHE A 64 -4.98 -9.36 -10.58
C PHE A 64 -4.76 -10.45 -9.51
N ALA A 65 -4.15 -11.58 -9.89
CA ALA A 65 -3.88 -12.69 -8.98
C ALA A 65 -2.95 -12.28 -7.82
N ILE A 66 -1.93 -11.48 -8.11
CA ILE A 66 -1.01 -10.96 -7.09
C ILE A 66 -1.74 -9.97 -6.18
N SER A 67 -2.51 -9.04 -6.71
CA SER A 67 -3.32 -8.12 -5.89
C SER A 67 -4.28 -8.89 -4.99
N ALA A 68 -5.01 -9.87 -5.53
CA ALA A 68 -5.92 -10.71 -4.74
C ALA A 68 -5.19 -11.50 -3.64
N PHE A 69 -3.98 -11.99 -3.90
CA PHE A 69 -3.15 -12.65 -2.89
C PHE A 69 -2.77 -11.71 -1.74
N TYR A 70 -2.28 -10.50 -2.04
CA TYR A 70 -1.92 -9.51 -1.00
C TYR A 70 -3.14 -9.07 -0.21
N THR A 71 -4.25 -8.75 -0.89
CA THR A 71 -5.51 -8.36 -0.25
C THR A 71 -6.09 -9.51 0.58
N GLY A 72 -6.01 -10.77 0.10
CA GLY A 72 -6.48 -11.93 0.83
C GLY A 72 -5.73 -12.17 2.14
N VAL A 73 -4.40 -12.02 2.12
CA VAL A 73 -3.59 -12.13 3.35
C VAL A 73 -3.87 -10.96 4.30
N ALA A 74 -3.93 -9.73 3.79
CA ALA A 74 -4.27 -8.57 4.60
C ALA A 74 -5.67 -8.69 5.23
N GLY A 75 -6.67 -9.11 4.45
CA GLY A 75 -8.05 -9.33 4.90
C GLY A 75 -8.16 -10.47 5.90
N GLY A 76 -7.42 -11.56 5.73
CA GLY A 76 -7.37 -12.67 6.70
C GLY A 76 -6.78 -12.24 8.04
N LEU A 77 -5.72 -11.44 8.03
CA LEU A 77 -5.15 -10.84 9.25
C LEU A 77 -6.12 -9.85 9.90
N PHE A 78 -6.79 -9.03 9.09
CA PHE A 78 -7.78 -8.05 9.56
C PHE A 78 -8.97 -8.73 10.21
N ALA A 79 -9.53 -9.78 9.59
CA ALA A 79 -10.62 -10.59 10.14
C ALA A 79 -10.28 -11.17 11.51
N TYR A 80 -9.03 -11.63 11.68
CA TYR A 80 -8.55 -12.16 12.94
C TYR A 80 -8.46 -11.08 14.02
N LEU A 81 -8.06 -9.85 13.65
CA LEU A 81 -7.95 -8.71 14.57
C LEU A 81 -9.32 -8.23 15.08
N ILE A 82 -10.29 -8.06 14.18
CA ILE A 82 -11.58 -7.44 14.55
C ILE A 82 -12.61 -8.44 15.08
N THR A 83 -12.35 -9.76 14.97
CA THR A 83 -13.18 -10.90 15.42
C THR A 83 -14.61 -10.99 14.85
N PHE A 84 -15.15 -9.90 14.31
CA PHE A 84 -16.46 -9.82 13.68
C PHE A 84 -16.34 -9.02 12.37
N LEU A 85 -16.73 -9.66 11.26
CA LEU A 85 -16.73 -9.04 9.93
C LEU A 85 -18.14 -8.63 9.53
N SER A 86 -18.36 -7.34 9.33
CA SER A 86 -19.54 -6.83 8.64
C SER A 86 -19.18 -6.35 7.22
N PRO A 87 -20.07 -6.53 6.23
CA PRO A 87 -19.89 -5.95 4.88
C PRO A 87 -19.76 -4.42 4.92
N ASP A 88 -20.37 -3.79 5.92
CA ASP A 88 -20.35 -2.34 6.12
C ASP A 88 -18.95 -1.80 6.44
N ALA A 89 -17.98 -2.65 6.80
CA ALA A 89 -16.59 -2.23 6.99
C ALA A 89 -15.81 -2.06 5.67
N PHE A 90 -16.32 -2.61 4.55
CA PHE A 90 -15.64 -2.61 3.25
C PHE A 90 -16.27 -1.61 2.30
N THR A 91 -16.15 -0.34 2.65
CA THR A 91 -16.81 0.75 1.92
C THR A 91 -15.94 1.36 0.82
N ILE A 92 -16.53 2.25 0.02
CA ILE A 92 -15.80 3.02 -1.00
C ILE A 92 -14.79 3.96 -0.33
N GLU A 93 -15.12 4.51 0.84
CA GLU A 93 -14.25 5.37 1.64
C GLU A 93 -12.95 4.65 2.00
N LEU A 94 -13.02 3.38 2.45
CA LEU A 94 -11.83 2.57 2.72
C LEU A 94 -10.95 2.39 1.46
N SER A 95 -11.58 2.21 0.29
CA SER A 95 -10.84 2.09 -0.97
C SER A 95 -10.16 3.41 -1.37
N MET A 96 -10.84 4.55 -1.13
CA MET A 96 -10.25 5.87 -1.34
C MET A 96 -9.07 6.12 -0.39
N ASP A 97 -9.17 5.66 0.86
CA ASP A 97 -8.07 5.74 1.82
C ASP A 97 -6.85 4.95 1.33
N PHE A 98 -7.02 3.74 0.81
CA PHE A 98 -5.91 2.99 0.22
C PHE A 98 -5.26 3.72 -0.96
N ILE A 99 -6.05 4.36 -1.83
CA ILE A 99 -5.53 5.18 -2.92
C ILE A 99 -4.75 6.37 -2.35
N ALA A 100 -5.30 7.06 -1.35
CA ALA A 100 -4.66 8.21 -0.71
C ALA A 100 -3.31 7.84 -0.06
N MET A 101 -3.24 6.69 0.63
CA MET A 101 -2.00 6.17 1.21
C MET A 101 -0.92 5.96 0.14
N ILE A 102 -1.29 5.41 -1.01
CA ILE A 102 -0.35 5.16 -2.13
C ILE A 102 0.09 6.48 -2.77
N VAL A 103 -0.84 7.41 -2.98
CA VAL A 103 -0.54 8.72 -3.59
C VAL A 103 0.41 9.53 -2.70
N ILE A 104 0.16 9.60 -1.39
CA ILE A 104 1.04 10.29 -0.44
C ILE A 104 2.39 9.60 -0.31
N GLY A 105 2.40 8.27 -0.23
CA GLY A 105 3.64 7.50 -0.20
C GLY A 105 4.49 7.67 -1.47
N GLY A 106 3.83 7.83 -2.60
CA GLY A 106 4.41 7.97 -3.94
C GLY A 106 4.23 6.72 -4.77
N MET A 107 3.66 6.90 -5.97
CA MET A 107 3.35 5.81 -6.89
C MET A 107 4.61 5.07 -7.35
N GLY A 108 4.59 3.73 -7.25
CA GLY A 108 5.68 2.87 -7.70
C GLY A 108 6.82 2.69 -6.69
N SER A 109 6.68 3.16 -5.45
CA SER A 109 7.64 2.89 -4.37
C SER A 109 7.02 2.11 -3.23
N ILE A 110 7.51 0.88 -3.00
CA ILE A 110 7.03 0.00 -1.92
C ILE A 110 7.22 0.67 -0.55
N LEU A 111 8.43 1.19 -0.28
CA LEU A 111 8.72 1.90 0.97
C LEU A 111 7.91 3.19 1.08
N GLY A 112 7.68 3.88 -0.04
CA GLY A 112 6.79 5.02 -0.11
C GLY A 112 5.38 4.68 0.38
N SER A 113 4.78 3.64 -0.19
CA SER A 113 3.44 3.18 0.18
C SER A 113 3.33 2.78 1.66
N ILE A 114 4.36 2.14 2.23
CA ILE A 114 4.39 1.81 3.66
C ILE A 114 4.40 3.09 4.51
N ILE A 115 5.25 4.06 4.18
CA ILE A 115 5.32 5.33 4.90
C ILE A 115 3.99 6.11 4.77
N GLY A 116 3.40 6.14 3.58
CA GLY A 116 2.10 6.75 3.33
C GLY A 116 0.98 6.12 4.17
N ALA A 117 0.96 4.79 4.26
CA ALA A 117 0.03 4.06 5.11
C ALA A 117 0.19 4.39 6.60
N VAL A 118 1.43 4.41 7.10
CA VAL A 118 1.71 4.77 8.51
C VAL A 118 1.28 6.20 8.82
N ILE A 119 1.60 7.15 7.94
CA ILE A 119 1.26 8.56 8.14
C ILE A 119 -0.24 8.77 8.12
N LEU A 120 -0.94 8.27 7.09
CA LEU A 120 -2.38 8.47 7.00
C LEU A 120 -3.13 7.75 8.11
N THR A 121 -2.77 6.52 8.45
CA THR A 121 -3.40 5.79 9.57
C THR A 121 -3.17 6.53 10.88
N GLY A 122 -1.93 6.97 11.15
CA GLY A 122 -1.62 7.76 12.34
C GLY A 122 -2.39 9.09 12.39
N MET A 123 -2.52 9.76 11.25
CA MET A 123 -3.30 10.99 11.14
C MET A 123 -4.78 10.74 11.40
N GLN A 124 -5.39 9.72 10.78
CA GLN A 124 -6.78 9.34 11.04
C GLN A 124 -7.00 9.00 12.53
N GLN A 125 -6.07 8.30 13.16
CA GLN A 125 -6.13 7.97 14.59
C GLN A 125 -6.10 9.22 15.49
N ILE A 126 -5.27 10.22 15.15
CA ILE A 126 -5.21 11.49 15.90
C ILE A 126 -6.49 12.30 15.67
N LEU A 127 -6.99 12.34 14.43
CA LEU A 127 -8.19 13.08 14.06
C LEU A 127 -9.48 12.41 14.53
N ALA A 128 -9.47 11.13 14.87
CA ALA A 128 -10.64 10.39 15.35
C ALA A 128 -11.28 11.02 16.61
N GLY A 129 -10.52 11.81 17.38
CA GLY A 129 -11.05 12.59 18.51
C GLY A 129 -11.90 13.81 18.10
N LEU A 130 -11.90 14.20 16.82
CA LEU A 130 -12.63 15.35 16.27
C LEU A 130 -13.75 14.87 15.33
N LEU A 131 -14.79 14.26 15.90
CA LEU A 131 -15.87 13.54 15.22
C LEU A 131 -16.49 14.28 14.01
N ASP A 132 -16.74 15.59 14.12
CA ASP A 132 -17.47 16.34 13.07
C ASP A 132 -16.59 16.94 11.97
N LEU A 133 -15.28 17.09 12.21
CA LEU A 133 -14.34 17.74 11.27
C LEU A 133 -13.33 16.79 10.65
N GLN A 134 -13.28 15.53 11.10
CA GLN A 134 -12.31 14.54 10.66
C GLN A 134 -12.25 14.41 9.13
N ILE A 135 -13.40 14.20 8.47
CA ILE A 135 -13.47 13.99 7.01
C ILE A 135 -13.00 15.25 6.25
N LEU A 136 -13.42 16.43 6.71
CA LEU A 136 -13.04 17.70 6.09
C LEU A 136 -11.53 17.96 6.22
N ILE A 137 -10.99 17.80 7.43
CA ILE A 137 -9.56 18.01 7.70
C ILE A 137 -8.72 16.97 6.95
N PHE A 138 -9.16 15.71 6.93
CA PHE A 138 -8.50 14.65 6.18
C PHE A 138 -8.46 14.98 4.68
N GLY A 139 -9.60 15.30 4.06
CA GLY A 139 -9.67 15.67 2.64
C GLY A 139 -8.80 16.89 2.30
N LEU A 140 -8.84 17.95 3.12
CA LEU A 140 -7.97 19.12 2.96
C LEU A 140 -6.50 18.77 3.08
N SER A 141 -6.13 17.95 4.06
CA SER A 141 -4.75 17.50 4.23
C SER A 141 -4.26 16.72 3.02
N LEU A 142 -5.09 15.86 2.43
CA LEU A 142 -4.75 15.12 1.21
C LEU A 142 -4.47 16.08 0.04
N ILE A 143 -5.33 17.09 -0.16
CA ILE A 143 -5.15 18.09 -1.21
C ILE A 143 -3.85 18.86 -1.01
N ILE A 144 -3.59 19.32 0.21
CA ILE A 144 -2.33 20.00 0.58
C ILE A 144 -1.14 19.09 0.27
N PHE A 145 -1.16 17.84 0.72
CA PHE A 145 -0.08 16.89 0.44
C PHE A 145 0.14 16.67 -1.06
N MET A 146 -0.93 16.56 -1.87
CA MET A 146 -0.79 16.42 -3.32
C MET A 146 -0.18 17.66 -3.99
N ILE A 147 -0.52 18.86 -3.52
CA ILE A 147 0.01 20.11 -4.07
C ILE A 147 1.49 20.28 -3.70
N PHE A 148 1.85 20.08 -2.43
CA PHE A 148 3.22 20.30 -1.96
C PHE A 148 4.17 19.13 -2.28
N MET A 149 3.64 17.92 -2.43
CA MET A 149 4.43 16.70 -2.64
C MET A 149 3.89 15.86 -3.82
N PRO A 150 3.93 16.37 -5.07
CA PRO A 150 3.34 15.70 -6.25
C PRO A 150 4.02 14.38 -6.63
N GLY A 151 5.22 14.10 -6.09
CA GLY A 151 5.92 12.82 -6.26
C GLY A 151 5.73 11.84 -5.10
N GLY A 152 4.96 12.23 -4.08
CA GLY A 152 4.90 11.54 -2.79
C GLY A 152 6.20 11.60 -1.99
N ILE A 153 6.17 11.02 -0.80
CA ILE A 153 7.28 11.04 0.17
C ILE A 153 8.50 10.27 -0.36
N SER A 154 8.28 9.18 -1.10
CA SER A 154 9.37 8.39 -1.67
C SER A 154 10.27 9.19 -2.64
N ARG A 155 9.70 10.09 -3.44
CA ARG A 155 10.47 10.92 -4.36
C ARG A 155 11.30 11.98 -3.63
N MET A 156 10.79 12.51 -2.52
CA MET A 156 11.54 13.40 -1.63
C MET A 156 12.77 12.68 -1.05
N LEU A 157 12.58 11.46 -0.52
CA LEU A 157 13.67 10.65 0.03
C LEU A 157 14.74 10.29 -1.02
N PHE A 158 14.32 9.99 -2.25
CA PHE A 158 15.25 9.73 -3.35
C PHE A 158 16.09 10.97 -3.70
N ASN A 159 15.46 12.14 -3.81
CA ASN A 159 16.14 13.40 -4.12
C ASN A 159 17.13 13.83 -3.02
N LEU A 160 16.80 13.57 -1.75
CA LEU A 160 17.71 13.80 -0.62
C LEU A 160 18.93 12.88 -0.67
N LYS A 161 18.73 11.58 -0.91
CA LYS A 161 19.84 10.63 -1.06
C LYS A 161 20.74 10.99 -2.24
N ALA A 162 20.17 11.43 -3.36
CA ALA A 162 20.93 11.87 -4.53
C ALA A 162 21.78 13.14 -4.27
N ARG A 163 21.37 14.02 -3.36
CA ARG A 163 22.16 15.18 -2.92
C ARG A 163 23.34 14.79 -2.02
N PHE A 164 23.18 13.80 -1.15
CA PHE A 164 24.24 13.33 -0.25
C PHE A 164 25.33 12.51 -0.95
N VAL A 165 25.02 11.84 -2.07
CA VAL A 165 26.01 11.05 -2.84
C VAL A 165 26.87 11.94 -3.75
N LYS A 166 26.49 13.21 -3.96
CA LYS A 166 27.20 14.15 -4.83
C LYS A 166 28.18 15.08 -4.09
N ASN A 167 28.29 14.94 -2.76
CA ASN A 167 29.28 15.60 -1.90
C ASN A 167 30.20 14.55 -1.27
#